data_AF-A0A0C2BT63-F1
#
_entry.id   AF-A0A0C2BT63-F1
#
_cell.length_a   1.000
_cell.length_b   1.000
_cell.length_c   1.000
_cell.angle_alpha   90.00
_cell.angle_beta   90.00
_cell.angle_gamma   90.00
#
_symmetry.space_group_name_H-M   'P 1'
#
loop_
_entity.id
_entity.type
_entity.pdbx_description
1 polymer ?
#
loop_
_entity_poly.entity_id
_entity_poly.type
_entity_poly.pdbx_seq_one_letter_code
_entity_poly.pdbx_strand_id
1 'polypeptide(L)'
;MTSSASRAVIGFATASAFLLTGCGGGGGNESTVQTDPPGTTAVIKLANASDVGAQAYLAIQDVNRQIFNIITVANTISGSSLPDPHAACPYGGTETPTVTNDTIKLVDVGCVKGRLLDSIDLSFDGTTTINLSNVNGTRSATTAWNGHLDVAFSNVTVTLTLINGSNTSINVGSMNGNLAIDYEQKQSSGGVVKNFTASSNSLQLPSSLYSPVTGRTITATNLHGSIGVSPPDTFGTDNIVVSGKSSNLGNFTYAVKTTTDFLQAGDYPSQGNMTVTASDNSSLTFKVIDTSNVELKVDRNDGKINSPQTVAWSDLAKHF
;
A
#
# COMPACT_ATOMS: atom_id res chain seq x y z
N MET A 1 -32.47 -15.26 -27.55
CA MET A 1 -31.38 -15.61 -26.61
C MET A 1 -30.06 -15.49 -27.37
N THR A 2 -29.36 -14.37 -27.24
CA THR A 2 -27.96 -14.24 -27.68
C THR A 2 -27.33 -13.03 -26.99
N SER A 3 -26.22 -13.31 -26.30
CA SER A 3 -25.08 -12.42 -26.04
C SER A 3 -25.28 -11.17 -25.17
N SER A 4 -25.29 -11.38 -23.85
CA SER A 4 -24.85 -10.40 -22.84
C SER A 4 -23.38 -10.69 -22.48
N ALA A 5 -22.44 -10.28 -23.33
CA ALA A 5 -20.99 -10.46 -23.12
C ALA A 5 -20.23 -9.12 -23.04
N SER A 6 -20.90 -8.03 -22.66
CA SER A 6 -20.32 -6.67 -22.78
C SER A 6 -20.12 -5.94 -21.44
N ARG A 7 -20.07 -6.64 -20.31
CA ARG A 7 -19.89 -5.99 -18.98
C ARG A 7 -18.65 -6.42 -18.19
N ALA A 8 -17.80 -7.30 -18.72
CA ALA A 8 -16.58 -7.74 -18.04
C ALA A 8 -15.33 -6.89 -18.34
N VAL A 9 -15.40 -5.93 -19.28
CA VAL A 9 -14.22 -5.26 -19.86
C VAL A 9 -13.76 -4.00 -19.09
N ILE A 10 -14.53 -3.49 -18.12
CA ILE A 10 -14.25 -2.17 -17.50
C ILE A 10 -13.52 -2.27 -16.13
N GLY A 11 -13.34 -3.47 -15.57
CA GLY A 11 -12.78 -3.64 -14.22
C GLY A 11 -11.25 -3.62 -14.10
N PHE A 12 -10.49 -3.68 -15.21
CA PHE A 12 -9.07 -4.01 -15.17
C PHE A 12 -8.11 -2.81 -15.19
N ALA A 13 -8.57 -1.62 -15.57
CA ALA A 13 -7.71 -0.43 -15.62
C ALA A 13 -7.51 0.26 -14.25
N THR A 14 -8.21 -0.16 -13.19
CA THR A 14 -8.26 0.60 -11.92
C THR A 14 -7.59 -0.08 -10.73
N ALA A 15 -7.20 -1.35 -10.79
CA ALA A 15 -6.51 -1.99 -9.67
C ALA A 15 -5.00 -1.63 -9.59
N SER A 16 -4.36 -1.25 -10.69
CA SER A 16 -2.89 -1.32 -10.77
C SER A 16 -2.15 0.01 -10.94
N ALA A 17 -2.83 1.16 -10.92
CA ALA A 17 -2.22 2.47 -11.19
C ALA A 17 -2.36 3.54 -10.10
N PHE A 18 -2.98 3.25 -8.96
CA PHE A 18 -3.27 4.27 -7.94
C PHE A 18 -2.21 4.44 -6.85
N LEU A 19 -0.92 4.11 -7.08
CA LEU A 19 0.11 4.48 -6.10
C LEU A 19 0.24 6.01 -5.99
N LEU A 20 -0.35 6.79 -6.91
CA LEU A 20 0.19 8.10 -7.27
C LEU A 20 -0.83 9.21 -7.56
N THR A 21 -2.09 9.07 -7.16
CA THR A 21 -3.02 10.23 -7.18
C THR A 21 -3.38 10.68 -5.77
N GLY A 22 -2.37 11.19 -5.05
CA GLY A 22 -2.56 12.16 -3.97
C GLY A 22 -2.22 13.53 -4.53
N CYS A 23 -3.25 14.29 -4.90
CA CYS A 23 -3.17 15.64 -5.44
C CYS A 23 -2.76 16.64 -4.34
N GLY A 24 -1.84 17.57 -4.64
CA GLY A 24 -1.54 18.71 -3.78
C GLY A 24 -0.14 19.29 -4.01
N GLY A 25 0.02 20.11 -5.05
CA GLY A 25 1.28 20.77 -5.37
C GLY A 25 1.78 21.73 -4.28
N GLY A 26 3.09 21.78 -4.10
CA GLY A 26 3.78 22.76 -3.29
C GLY A 26 5.29 22.60 -3.41
N GLY A 27 5.92 23.39 -4.27
CA GLY A 27 7.38 23.46 -4.38
C GLY A 27 8.00 24.18 -3.19
N GLY A 28 9.24 23.82 -2.85
CA GLY A 28 10.03 24.61 -1.90
C GLY A 28 11.31 23.95 -1.38
N ASN A 29 12.43 24.52 -1.83
CA ASN A 29 13.76 24.64 -1.21
C ASN A 29 14.56 23.41 -0.79
N GLU A 30 15.71 23.28 -1.47
CA GLU A 30 16.90 22.55 -1.04
C GLU A 30 17.31 22.96 0.39
N SER A 31 17.16 22.04 1.34
CA SER A 31 17.89 22.09 2.61
C SER A 31 19.12 21.20 2.51
N THR A 32 20.26 21.75 2.92
CA THR A 32 21.56 21.06 2.97
C THR A 32 21.46 19.79 3.80
N VAL A 33 21.73 18.64 3.16
CA VAL A 33 21.74 17.32 3.77
C VAL A 33 22.88 17.23 4.77
N GLN A 34 22.53 17.12 6.05
CA GLN A 34 23.45 16.67 7.09
C GLN A 34 23.44 15.15 7.10
N THR A 35 24.53 14.53 6.62
CA THR A 35 24.73 13.09 6.68
C THR A 35 25.06 12.67 8.11
N ASP A 36 24.09 12.13 8.84
CA ASP A 36 24.35 11.43 10.08
C ASP A 36 25.09 10.10 9.82
N PRO A 37 25.98 9.66 10.73
CA PRO A 37 26.79 8.45 10.55
C PRO A 37 25.91 7.19 10.48
N PRO A 38 26.37 6.16 9.74
CA PRO A 38 25.63 4.90 9.60
C PRO A 38 25.67 4.14 10.93
N GLY A 39 24.54 4.11 11.65
CA GLY A 39 24.41 3.22 12.81
C GLY A 39 23.36 3.58 13.87
N THR A 40 22.83 4.79 13.87
CA THR A 40 21.77 5.16 14.83
C THR A 40 20.40 5.07 14.16
N THR A 41 19.59 4.11 14.58
CA THR A 41 18.15 4.09 14.27
C THR A 41 17.54 5.43 14.70
N ALA A 42 16.79 6.06 13.80
CA ALA A 42 16.19 7.36 14.05
C ALA A 42 15.36 7.39 15.34
N VAL A 43 15.72 8.31 16.25
CA VAL A 43 14.97 8.63 17.47
C VAL A 43 13.77 9.51 17.13
N ILE A 44 12.64 9.29 17.78
CA ILE A 44 11.44 10.12 17.61
C ILE A 44 11.59 11.40 18.43
N LYS A 45 11.52 12.54 17.76
CA LYS A 45 11.60 13.90 18.31
C LYS A 45 10.44 14.72 17.79
N LEU A 46 10.17 15.86 18.43
CA LEU A 46 9.13 16.77 17.94
C LEU A 46 9.42 17.27 16.52
N ALA A 47 10.71 17.52 16.22
CA ALA A 47 11.16 18.06 14.93
C ALA A 47 11.01 17.10 13.74
N ASN A 48 10.92 15.78 13.97
CA ASN A 48 10.77 14.77 12.91
C ASN A 48 9.45 13.99 13.02
N ALA A 49 8.52 14.44 13.87
CA ALA A 49 7.27 13.72 14.13
C ALA A 49 6.41 13.58 12.87
N SER A 50 6.38 14.60 11.99
CA SER A 50 5.67 14.52 10.71
C SER A 50 6.26 13.46 9.78
N ASP A 51 7.60 13.40 9.66
CA ASP A 51 8.26 12.36 8.87
C ASP A 51 7.98 10.96 9.43
N VAL A 52 8.09 10.78 10.75
CA VAL A 52 7.81 9.49 11.40
C VAL A 52 6.36 9.07 11.20
N GLY A 53 5.41 9.99 11.43
CA GLY A 53 3.98 9.74 11.26
C GLY A 53 3.63 9.40 9.81
N ALA A 54 4.19 10.13 8.85
CA ALA A 54 4.02 9.88 7.42
C ALA A 54 4.51 8.49 7.01
N GLN A 55 5.73 8.12 7.42
CA GLN A 55 6.32 6.83 7.05
C GLN A 55 5.57 5.64 7.66
N ALA A 56 5.12 5.77 8.90
CA ALA A 56 4.32 4.73 9.55
C ALA A 56 2.92 4.58 8.92
N TYR A 57 2.23 5.71 8.68
CA TYR A 57 0.89 5.70 8.09
C TYR A 57 0.92 5.11 6.68
N LEU A 58 1.85 5.58 5.84
CA LEU A 58 2.00 5.07 4.49
C LEU A 58 2.35 3.59 4.43
N ALA A 59 3.17 3.09 5.35
CA ALA A 59 3.47 1.66 5.38
C ALA A 59 2.19 0.82 5.58
N ILE A 60 1.30 1.23 6.49
CA ILE A 60 0.01 0.55 6.68
C ILE A 60 -0.85 0.69 5.40
N GLN A 61 -0.94 1.90 4.86
CA GLN A 61 -1.76 2.18 3.68
C GLN A 61 -1.29 1.42 2.44
N ASP A 62 0.02 1.36 2.20
CA ASP A 62 0.62 0.65 1.08
C ASP A 62 0.30 -0.85 1.15
N VAL A 63 0.47 -1.49 2.33
CA VAL A 63 0.13 -2.91 2.46
C VAL A 63 -1.38 -3.15 2.32
N ASN A 64 -2.22 -2.33 2.95
CA ASN A 64 -3.67 -2.42 2.81
C ASN A 64 -4.09 -2.35 1.33
N ARG A 65 -3.47 -1.44 0.58
CA ARG A 65 -3.74 -1.28 -0.84
C ARG A 65 -3.25 -2.46 -1.68
N GLN A 66 -2.10 -3.06 -1.34
CA GLN A 66 -1.67 -4.31 -1.99
C GLN A 66 -2.65 -5.45 -1.72
N ILE A 67 -3.15 -5.58 -0.49
CA ILE A 67 -4.16 -6.58 -0.13
C ILE A 67 -5.45 -6.37 -0.94
N PHE A 68 -5.94 -5.13 -1.06
CA PHE A 68 -7.11 -4.81 -1.89
C PHE A 68 -6.92 -5.26 -3.35
N ASN A 69 -5.74 -5.00 -3.92
CA ASN A 69 -5.41 -5.40 -5.29
C ASN A 69 -5.38 -6.92 -5.44
N ILE A 70 -4.72 -7.63 -4.51
CA ILE A 70 -4.67 -9.10 -4.48
C ILE A 70 -6.09 -9.69 -4.41
N ILE A 71 -6.93 -9.19 -3.51
CA ILE A 71 -8.32 -9.63 -3.34
C ILE A 71 -9.14 -9.37 -4.62
N THR A 72 -8.90 -8.24 -5.28
CA THR A 72 -9.56 -7.92 -6.56
C THR A 72 -9.17 -8.93 -7.63
N VAL A 73 -7.86 -9.20 -7.80
CA VAL A 73 -7.36 -10.22 -8.73
C VAL A 73 -7.96 -11.60 -8.43
N ALA A 74 -7.97 -12.02 -7.17
CA ALA A 74 -8.50 -13.32 -6.75
C ALA A 74 -10.02 -13.47 -7.01
N ASN A 75 -10.77 -12.37 -6.94
CA ASN A 75 -12.19 -12.29 -7.23
C ASN A 75 -12.52 -12.28 -8.73
N THR A 76 -11.65 -11.70 -9.56
CA THR A 76 -11.91 -11.55 -10.99
C THR A 76 -11.38 -12.72 -11.81
N ILE A 77 -10.24 -13.29 -11.41
CA ILE A 77 -9.62 -14.41 -12.12
C ILE A 77 -10.14 -15.73 -11.53
N SER A 78 -11.33 -16.14 -11.97
CA SER A 78 -11.93 -17.44 -11.66
C SER A 78 -11.99 -18.32 -12.91
N GLY A 79 -11.39 -19.51 -12.89
CA GLY A 79 -11.37 -20.44 -14.03
C GLY A 79 -10.29 -20.14 -15.07
N SER A 80 -10.40 -20.75 -16.25
CA SER A 80 -9.37 -20.73 -17.32
C SER A 80 -9.45 -19.53 -18.28
N SER A 81 -10.39 -18.60 -18.09
CA SER A 81 -10.50 -17.41 -18.94
C SER A 81 -9.81 -16.22 -18.30
N LEU A 82 -8.71 -15.82 -18.92
CA LEU A 82 -7.89 -14.69 -18.51
C LEU A 82 -8.42 -13.38 -19.10
N PRO A 83 -8.23 -12.23 -18.42
CA PRO A 83 -8.38 -10.94 -19.07
C PRO A 83 -7.43 -10.84 -20.27
N ASP A 84 -7.84 -10.05 -21.28
CA ASP A 84 -6.99 -9.68 -22.40
C ASP A 84 -5.68 -9.07 -21.87
N PRO A 85 -4.50 -9.60 -22.22
CA PRO A 85 -3.21 -9.06 -21.76
C PRO A 85 -3.01 -7.58 -22.17
N HIS A 86 -3.68 -7.10 -23.21
CA HIS A 86 -3.70 -5.67 -23.55
C HIS A 86 -4.47 -4.81 -22.54
N ALA A 87 -5.48 -5.38 -21.86
CA ALA A 87 -6.20 -4.68 -20.80
C ALA A 87 -5.38 -4.56 -19.51
N ALA A 88 -4.43 -5.48 -19.28
CA ALA A 88 -3.55 -5.46 -18.12
C ALA A 88 -2.40 -4.43 -18.25
N CYS A 89 -1.89 -4.23 -19.47
CA CYS A 89 -0.79 -3.29 -19.76
C CYS A 89 -1.22 -2.25 -20.82
N PRO A 90 -2.13 -1.31 -20.48
CA PRO A 90 -2.79 -0.44 -21.45
C PRO A 90 -1.85 0.52 -22.21
N TYR A 91 -0.65 0.79 -21.69
CA TYR A 91 0.29 1.74 -22.28
C TYR A 91 1.55 1.08 -22.86
N GLY A 92 1.62 -0.25 -22.88
CA GLY A 92 2.74 -1.00 -23.45
C GLY A 92 3.28 -2.09 -22.52
N GLY A 93 4.14 -2.95 -23.06
CA GLY A 93 4.68 -4.13 -22.37
C GLY A 93 3.72 -5.31 -22.41
N THR A 94 3.89 -6.27 -21.50
CA THR A 94 3.08 -7.48 -21.44
C THR A 94 2.96 -8.01 -20.02
N GLU A 95 1.75 -8.43 -19.63
CA GLU A 95 1.48 -9.24 -18.44
C GLU A 95 1.04 -10.62 -18.94
N THR A 96 1.75 -11.67 -18.54
CA THR A 96 1.41 -13.05 -18.91
C THR A 96 0.85 -13.76 -17.68
N PRO A 97 -0.47 -13.94 -17.60
CA PRO A 97 -1.08 -14.67 -16.51
C PRO A 97 -1.07 -16.19 -16.78
N THR A 98 -0.84 -16.99 -15.74
CA THR A 98 -0.98 -18.45 -15.71
C THR A 98 -1.93 -18.80 -14.57
N VAL A 99 -3.04 -19.47 -14.88
CA VAL A 99 -4.08 -19.77 -13.89
C VAL A 99 -4.36 -21.26 -13.86
N THR A 100 -4.28 -21.82 -12.65
CA THR A 100 -4.77 -23.15 -12.31
C THR A 100 -5.94 -23.01 -11.34
N ASN A 101 -6.47 -24.13 -10.84
CA ASN A 101 -7.55 -24.10 -9.85
C ASN A 101 -7.14 -23.32 -8.58
N ASP A 102 -5.88 -23.49 -8.17
CA ASP A 102 -5.37 -23.05 -6.88
C ASP A 102 -4.22 -22.04 -7.00
N THR A 103 -3.81 -21.65 -8.21
CA THR A 103 -2.70 -20.71 -8.41
C THR A 103 -3.05 -19.68 -9.47
N ILE A 104 -2.75 -18.42 -9.18
CA ILE A 104 -2.70 -17.31 -10.14
C ILE A 104 -1.27 -16.79 -10.17
N LYS A 105 -0.60 -16.89 -11.30
CA LYS A 105 0.74 -16.32 -11.50
C LYS A 105 0.68 -15.24 -12.56
N LEU A 106 1.18 -14.05 -12.25
CA LEU A 106 1.30 -12.91 -13.16
C LEU A 106 2.78 -12.64 -13.41
N VAL A 107 3.17 -12.57 -14.68
CA VAL A 107 4.53 -12.22 -15.09
C VAL A 107 4.48 -10.94 -15.89
N ASP A 108 5.02 -9.87 -15.33
CA ASP A 108 5.11 -8.55 -15.95
C ASP A 108 6.47 -8.39 -16.66
N VAL A 109 6.44 -7.93 -17.91
CA VAL A 109 7.63 -7.55 -18.70
C VAL A 109 7.38 -6.18 -19.32
N GLY A 110 8.04 -5.16 -18.78
CA GLY A 110 7.86 -3.76 -19.11
C GLY A 110 6.40 -3.31 -19.06
N CYS A 111 5.56 -3.96 -18.25
CA CYS A 111 4.12 -3.76 -18.27
C CYS A 111 3.78 -2.38 -17.73
N VAL A 112 3.34 -1.48 -18.60
CA VAL A 112 2.98 -0.11 -18.24
C VAL A 112 1.54 -0.07 -17.76
N LYS A 113 1.36 -0.11 -16.44
CA LYS A 113 0.04 -0.16 -15.80
C LYS A 113 -0.57 1.22 -15.58
N GLY A 114 0.24 2.28 -15.64
CA GLY A 114 -0.23 3.65 -15.47
C GLY A 114 0.60 4.68 -16.22
N ARG A 115 -0.04 5.79 -16.58
CA ARG A 115 0.59 6.97 -17.16
C ARG A 115 0.22 8.19 -16.32
N LEU A 116 1.23 8.95 -15.89
CA LEU A 116 1.07 10.18 -15.13
C LEU A 116 1.42 11.37 -16.01
N LEU A 117 0.59 12.42 -15.92
CA LEU A 117 0.80 13.71 -16.59
C LEU A 117 1.12 13.56 -18.10
N ASP A 118 0.52 12.56 -18.75
CA ASP A 118 0.69 12.19 -20.17
C ASP A 118 2.14 11.92 -20.64
N SER A 119 3.11 11.95 -19.73
CA SER A 119 4.54 11.99 -20.06
C SER A 119 5.40 11.12 -19.15
N ILE A 120 4.83 10.44 -18.16
CA ILE A 120 5.55 9.53 -17.27
C ILE A 120 4.83 8.18 -17.27
N ASP A 121 5.48 7.16 -17.81
CA ASP A 121 4.98 5.78 -17.76
C ASP A 121 5.49 5.08 -16.49
N LEU A 122 4.58 4.40 -15.80
CA LEU A 122 4.88 3.54 -14.65
C LEU A 122 4.88 2.08 -15.10
N SER A 123 6.07 1.49 -15.21
CA SER A 123 6.24 0.12 -15.68
C SER A 123 6.63 -0.83 -14.56
N PHE A 124 6.19 -2.08 -14.70
CA PHE A 124 6.47 -3.18 -13.79
C PHE A 124 7.18 -4.31 -14.54
N ASP A 125 8.18 -4.89 -13.89
CA ASP A 125 8.91 -6.07 -14.38
C ASP A 125 9.10 -7.05 -13.23
N GLY A 126 8.63 -8.28 -13.36
CA GLY A 126 8.81 -9.31 -12.34
C GLY A 126 7.67 -10.32 -12.27
N THR A 127 7.55 -11.02 -11.16
CA THR A 127 6.52 -12.05 -10.98
C THR A 127 5.77 -11.88 -9.67
N THR A 128 4.44 -11.97 -9.74
CA THR A 128 3.55 -12.11 -8.58
C THR A 128 2.84 -13.45 -8.66
N THR A 129 2.89 -14.25 -7.60
CA THR A 129 2.17 -15.53 -7.52
C THR A 129 1.23 -15.51 -6.34
N ILE A 130 -0.02 -15.90 -6.54
CA ILE A 130 -1.06 -16.05 -5.51
C ILE A 130 -1.43 -17.54 -5.50
N ASN A 131 -1.14 -18.24 -4.42
CA ASN A 131 -1.63 -19.59 -4.19
C ASN A 131 -2.86 -19.52 -3.27
N LEU A 132 -3.93 -20.18 -3.67
CA LEU A 132 -5.18 -20.25 -2.96
C LEU A 132 -5.29 -21.63 -2.30
N SER A 133 -5.71 -21.64 -1.04
CA SER A 133 -6.04 -22.86 -0.32
C SER A 133 -7.26 -22.65 0.57
N ASN A 134 -7.85 -23.75 1.04
CA ASN A 134 -9.02 -23.74 1.93
C ASN A 134 -10.19 -22.92 1.37
N VAL A 135 -10.37 -22.91 0.04
CA VAL A 135 -11.40 -22.11 -0.61
C VAL A 135 -12.77 -22.73 -0.37
N ASN A 136 -13.67 -21.96 0.24
CA ASN A 136 -15.08 -22.33 0.39
C ASN A 136 -15.97 -21.35 -0.37
N GLY A 137 -16.92 -21.88 -1.15
CA GLY A 137 -17.80 -21.10 -2.02
C GLY A 137 -17.21 -20.86 -3.41
N THR A 138 -17.91 -20.06 -4.21
CA THR A 138 -17.48 -19.72 -5.58
C THR A 138 -16.79 -18.36 -5.56
N ARG A 139 -15.54 -18.32 -6.03
CA ARG A 139 -14.78 -17.07 -6.20
C ARG A 139 -15.49 -16.17 -7.21
N SER A 140 -15.92 -15.00 -6.74
CA SER A 140 -16.53 -13.96 -7.57
C SER A 140 -16.67 -12.70 -6.72
N ALA A 141 -16.64 -11.53 -7.37
CA ALA A 141 -16.82 -10.24 -6.71
C ALA A 141 -18.20 -10.05 -6.04
N THR A 142 -19.18 -10.91 -6.34
CA THR A 142 -20.58 -10.73 -5.91
C THR A 142 -21.14 -11.84 -5.03
N THR A 143 -20.44 -12.96 -4.85
CA THR A 143 -20.92 -14.13 -4.09
C THR A 143 -20.09 -14.36 -2.84
N ALA A 144 -20.68 -14.87 -1.77
CA ALA A 144 -19.91 -15.20 -0.57
C ALA A 144 -18.87 -16.30 -0.87
N TRP A 145 -17.64 -16.09 -0.42
CA TRP A 145 -16.57 -17.09 -0.42
C TRP A 145 -15.50 -16.72 0.61
N ASN A 146 -14.71 -17.69 1.03
CA ASN A 146 -13.54 -17.46 1.89
C ASN A 146 -12.39 -18.34 1.43
N GLY A 147 -11.18 -18.02 1.85
CA GLY A 147 -9.99 -18.81 1.56
C GLY A 147 -8.72 -18.18 2.14
N HIS A 148 -7.64 -18.92 2.01
CA HIS A 148 -6.29 -18.49 2.36
C HIS A 148 -5.49 -18.20 1.09
N LEU A 149 -4.81 -17.05 1.04
CA LEU A 149 -4.02 -16.59 -0.10
C LEU A 149 -2.55 -16.42 0.33
N ASP A 150 -1.68 -17.28 -0.19
CA ASP A 150 -0.23 -17.13 -0.09
C ASP A 150 0.30 -16.38 -1.32
N VAL A 151 0.71 -15.13 -1.11
CA VAL A 151 1.22 -14.25 -2.17
C VAL A 151 2.72 -14.11 -2.08
N ALA A 152 3.40 -14.31 -3.20
CA ALA A 152 4.83 -14.11 -3.34
C ALA A 152 5.13 -13.08 -4.43
N PHE A 153 5.91 -12.07 -4.09
CA PHE A 153 6.50 -11.11 -5.01
C PHE A 153 7.96 -11.49 -5.26
N SER A 154 8.30 -11.72 -6.52
CA SER A 154 9.64 -12.15 -6.94
C SER A 154 10.22 -11.13 -7.91
N ASN A 155 11.12 -10.28 -7.38
CA ASN A 155 11.86 -9.25 -8.10
C ASN A 155 10.97 -8.33 -8.93
N VAL A 156 9.83 -7.88 -8.37
CA VAL A 156 8.97 -6.93 -9.08
C VAL A 156 9.59 -5.55 -8.99
N THR A 157 10.29 -5.12 -10.03
CA THR A 157 10.85 -3.78 -10.12
C THR A 157 9.80 -2.80 -10.63
N VAL A 158 9.88 -1.57 -10.13
CA VAL A 158 8.99 -0.48 -10.52
C VAL A 158 9.84 0.62 -11.11
N THR A 159 9.54 1.01 -12.34
CA THR A 159 10.30 2.00 -13.09
C THR A 159 9.39 3.11 -13.57
N LEU A 160 9.85 4.35 -13.41
CA LEU A 160 9.28 5.50 -14.11
C LEU A 160 10.05 5.74 -15.39
N THR A 161 9.35 5.98 -16.48
CA THR A 161 9.97 6.39 -17.73
C THR A 161 9.37 7.72 -18.18
N LEU A 162 10.22 8.75 -18.26
CA LEU A 162 9.86 10.04 -18.83
C LEU A 162 9.85 9.92 -20.36
N ILE A 163 8.72 10.26 -20.97
CA ILE A 163 8.45 10.16 -22.41
C ILE A 163 8.69 11.55 -23.03
N ASN A 164 9.95 11.91 -23.26
CA ASN A 164 10.31 13.23 -23.80
C ASN A 164 11.33 13.14 -24.96
N GLY A 165 11.09 12.23 -25.92
CA GLY A 165 11.93 12.07 -27.12
C GLY A 165 13.28 11.37 -26.87
N SER A 166 13.81 11.47 -25.65
CA SER A 166 14.89 10.65 -25.10
C SER A 166 14.39 9.98 -23.82
N ASN A 167 13.84 8.76 -23.93
CA ASN A 167 13.27 8.06 -22.79
C ASN A 167 14.30 7.97 -21.64
N THR A 168 13.98 8.60 -20.51
CA THR A 168 14.82 8.54 -19.30
C THR A 168 14.09 7.71 -18.27
N SER A 169 14.68 6.60 -17.86
CA SER A 169 14.07 5.66 -16.92
C SER A 169 14.76 5.73 -15.55
N ILE A 170 13.95 5.74 -14.49
CA ILE A 170 14.40 5.77 -13.10
C ILE A 170 13.72 4.60 -12.38
N ASN A 171 14.52 3.70 -11.80
CA ASN A 171 14.00 2.68 -10.90
C ASN A 171 13.59 3.36 -9.58
N VAL A 172 12.32 3.22 -9.21
CA VAL A 172 11.73 3.82 -8.00
C VAL A 172 11.47 2.81 -6.89
N GLY A 173 11.90 1.57 -7.08
CA GLY A 173 11.90 0.56 -6.04
C GLY A 173 11.61 -0.84 -6.56
N SER A 174 11.42 -1.74 -5.61
CA SER A 174 11.01 -3.11 -5.89
C SER A 174 10.02 -3.61 -4.85
N MET A 175 9.15 -4.53 -5.27
CA MET A 175 8.33 -5.36 -4.41
C MET A 175 8.93 -6.76 -4.35
N ASN A 176 9.23 -7.21 -3.13
CA ASN A 176 9.75 -8.53 -2.85
C ASN A 176 9.17 -9.07 -1.55
N GLY A 177 9.15 -10.39 -1.45
CA GLY A 177 8.75 -11.08 -0.22
C GLY A 177 7.34 -11.63 -0.32
N ASN A 178 6.68 -11.84 0.82
CA ASN A 178 5.43 -12.59 0.87
C ASN A 178 4.35 -11.92 1.71
N LEU A 179 3.09 -12.25 1.40
CA LEU A 179 1.91 -11.93 2.19
C LEU A 179 1.06 -13.20 2.30
N ALA A 180 0.69 -13.58 3.52
CA ALA A 180 -0.32 -14.60 3.77
C ALA A 180 -1.60 -13.88 4.21
N ILE A 181 -2.72 -14.14 3.54
CA ILE A 181 -3.99 -13.42 3.75
C ILE A 181 -5.10 -14.44 3.95
N ASP A 182 -5.74 -14.39 5.12
CA ASP A 182 -7.03 -15.04 5.34
C ASP A 182 -8.14 -14.07 4.95
N TYR A 183 -9.01 -14.52 4.05
CA TYR A 183 -10.00 -13.69 3.41
C TYR A 183 -11.42 -14.24 3.60
N GLU A 184 -12.37 -13.36 3.92
CA GLU A 184 -13.77 -13.70 4.01
C GLU A 184 -14.64 -12.66 3.30
N GLN A 185 -15.39 -13.09 2.29
CA GLN A 185 -16.42 -12.32 1.63
C GLN A 185 -17.80 -12.78 2.08
N LYS A 186 -18.58 -11.86 2.64
CA LYS A 186 -19.98 -12.07 3.03
C LYS A 186 -20.90 -11.28 2.11
N GLN A 187 -21.95 -11.94 1.62
CA GLN A 187 -23.04 -11.29 0.91
C GLN A 187 -24.11 -10.87 1.92
N SER A 188 -24.49 -9.59 1.90
CA SER A 188 -25.51 -9.01 2.76
C SER A 188 -26.58 -8.30 1.92
N SER A 189 -27.74 -8.01 2.51
CA SER A 189 -28.84 -7.30 1.83
C SER A 189 -28.45 -5.89 1.35
N GLY A 190 -27.40 -5.30 1.94
CA GLY A 190 -26.87 -3.99 1.57
C GLY A 190 -25.68 -4.02 0.60
N GLY A 191 -25.14 -5.20 0.27
CA GLY A 191 -23.97 -5.36 -0.61
C GLY A 191 -22.99 -6.42 -0.12
N VAL A 192 -21.76 -6.37 -0.63
CA VAL A 192 -20.69 -7.31 -0.29
C VAL A 192 -19.76 -6.68 0.73
N VAL A 193 -19.52 -7.37 1.84
CA VAL A 193 -18.52 -7.02 2.85
C VAL A 193 -17.38 -8.02 2.75
N LYS A 194 -16.15 -7.51 2.70
CA LYS A 194 -14.95 -8.30 2.53
C LYS A 194 -14.04 -8.04 3.73
N ASN A 195 -13.78 -9.03 4.55
CA ASN A 195 -12.87 -8.94 5.69
C ASN A 195 -11.57 -9.66 5.35
N PHE A 196 -10.47 -9.20 5.94
CA PHE A 196 -9.20 -9.90 5.83
C PHE A 196 -8.37 -9.79 7.11
N THR A 197 -7.52 -10.79 7.32
CA THR A 197 -6.35 -10.72 8.20
C THR A 197 -5.12 -11.13 7.40
N ALA A 198 -3.99 -10.47 7.60
CA ALA A 198 -2.79 -10.67 6.82
C ALA A 198 -1.53 -10.64 7.67
N SER A 199 -0.52 -11.41 7.24
CA SER A 199 0.81 -11.46 7.84
C SER A 199 1.90 -11.54 6.77
N SER A 200 3.11 -11.13 7.13
CA SER A 200 4.30 -11.14 6.29
C SER A 200 5.56 -11.26 7.13
N ASN A 201 6.49 -12.12 6.71
CA ASN A 201 7.81 -12.21 7.34
C ASN A 201 8.77 -11.14 6.84
N SER A 202 8.57 -10.66 5.61
CA SER A 202 9.27 -9.54 5.01
C SER A 202 8.55 -9.19 3.72
N LEU A 203 8.02 -7.98 3.64
CA LEU A 203 7.44 -7.41 2.44
C LEU A 203 8.17 -6.10 2.15
N GLN A 204 8.93 -6.10 1.07
CA GLN A 204 9.50 -4.88 0.51
C GLN A 204 8.45 -4.24 -0.39
N LEU A 205 8.22 -2.95 -0.19
CA LEU A 205 7.39 -2.15 -1.07
C LEU A 205 8.21 -0.98 -1.63
N PRO A 206 7.98 -0.62 -2.90
CA PRO A 206 8.60 0.55 -3.52
C PRO A 206 8.16 1.80 -2.76
N SER A 207 9.00 2.81 -2.78
CA SER A 207 8.60 4.13 -2.30
C SER A 207 7.48 4.70 -3.17
N SER A 208 6.62 5.51 -2.55
CA SER A 208 5.74 6.41 -3.31
C SER A 208 6.60 7.38 -4.15
N LEU A 209 6.06 7.96 -5.22
CA LEU A 209 6.79 8.94 -6.05
C LEU A 209 7.30 10.15 -5.27
N TYR A 210 6.63 10.46 -4.17
CA TYR A 210 6.89 11.66 -3.40
C TYR A 210 7.81 11.36 -2.21
N SER A 211 8.04 10.07 -1.91
CA SER A 211 8.76 9.66 -0.71
C SER A 211 10.25 9.86 -0.92
N PRO A 212 10.96 10.53 -0.01
CA PRO A 212 12.42 10.58 -0.02
C PRO A 212 13.06 9.24 0.40
N VAL A 213 12.27 8.16 0.46
CA VAL A 213 12.69 6.86 0.97
C VAL A 213 13.13 6.00 -0.20
N THR A 214 14.27 5.30 -0.08
CA THR A 214 14.79 4.43 -1.16
C THR A 214 14.12 3.04 -1.22
N GLY A 215 13.04 2.85 -0.47
CA GLY A 215 12.30 1.58 -0.27
C GLY A 215 11.94 1.34 1.20
N ARG A 216 10.78 0.71 1.44
CA ARG A 216 10.31 0.33 2.79
C ARG A 216 10.27 -1.19 2.90
N THR A 217 10.81 -1.72 3.99
CA THR A 217 10.62 -3.13 4.38
C THR A 217 9.65 -3.19 5.54
N ILE A 218 8.58 -3.95 5.36
CA ILE A 218 7.50 -4.12 6.32
C ILE A 218 7.48 -5.59 6.74
N THR A 219 7.56 -5.84 8.04
CA THR A 219 7.29 -7.16 8.62
C THR A 219 5.97 -7.05 9.36
N ALA A 220 4.98 -7.82 8.95
CA ALA A 220 3.63 -7.70 9.48
C ALA A 220 3.26 -8.98 10.23
N THR A 221 2.89 -8.87 11.50
CA THR A 221 2.41 -10.05 12.24
C THR A 221 0.90 -10.19 12.19
N ASN A 222 0.17 -9.07 12.24
CA ASN A 222 -1.27 -9.06 12.07
C ASN A 222 -1.73 -7.69 11.52
N LEU A 223 -2.09 -7.67 10.25
CA LEU A 223 -2.81 -6.58 9.59
C LEU A 223 -4.25 -7.04 9.40
N HIS A 224 -5.22 -6.18 9.62
CA HIS A 224 -6.62 -6.54 9.47
C HIS A 224 -7.41 -5.38 8.87
N GLY A 225 -8.53 -5.70 8.26
CA GLY A 225 -9.39 -4.68 7.70
C GLY A 225 -10.66 -5.22 7.08
N SER A 226 -11.50 -4.30 6.63
CA SER A 226 -12.67 -4.61 5.84
C SER A 226 -12.84 -3.64 4.68
N ILE A 227 -13.38 -4.16 3.58
CA ILE A 227 -13.69 -3.45 2.34
C ILE A 227 -15.19 -3.62 2.09
N GLY A 228 -15.93 -2.52 1.93
CA GLY A 228 -17.40 -2.60 1.86
C GLY A 228 -18.11 -1.34 1.42
N VAL A 229 -19.40 -1.50 1.10
CA VAL A 229 -20.25 -0.41 0.58
C VAL A 229 -20.81 0.51 1.68
N SER A 230 -20.76 0.08 2.94
CA SER A 230 -21.15 0.80 4.16
C SER A 230 -20.95 -0.14 5.36
N PRO A 231 -19.97 0.06 6.28
CA PRO A 231 -19.16 1.26 6.53
C PRO A 231 -18.01 1.45 5.53
N PRO A 232 -17.34 2.64 5.56
CA PRO A 232 -16.12 2.88 4.78
C PRO A 232 -15.03 1.84 5.05
N ASP A 233 -14.09 1.71 4.11
CA ASP A 233 -12.97 0.79 4.24
C ASP A 233 -12.22 1.03 5.56
N THR A 234 -11.98 -0.04 6.29
CA THR A 234 -11.24 0.00 7.56
C THR A 234 -9.96 -0.79 7.46
N PHE A 235 -8.91 -0.30 8.12
CA PHE A 235 -7.65 -1.02 8.20
C PHE A 235 -6.90 -0.69 9.49
N GLY A 236 -6.20 -1.70 10.01
CA GLY A 236 -5.44 -1.61 11.24
C GLY A 236 -4.35 -2.65 11.33
N THR A 237 -3.57 -2.57 12.41
CA THR A 237 -2.55 -3.56 12.73
C THR A 237 -2.36 -3.70 14.23
N ASP A 238 -2.22 -4.93 14.70
CA ASP A 238 -1.85 -5.18 16.09
C ASP A 238 -0.36 -4.90 16.34
N ASN A 239 0.48 -5.20 15.35
CA ASN A 239 1.92 -4.96 15.37
C ASN A 239 2.52 -5.20 13.97
N ILE A 240 3.11 -4.16 13.39
CA ILE A 240 4.05 -4.27 12.27
C ILE A 240 5.38 -3.63 12.63
N VAL A 241 6.44 -4.07 11.98
CA VAL A 241 7.74 -3.40 11.98
C VAL A 241 7.97 -2.78 10.61
N VAL A 242 8.21 -1.47 10.59
CA VAL A 242 8.52 -0.72 9.37
C VAL A 242 9.97 -0.27 9.45
N SER A 243 10.75 -0.55 8.42
CA SER A 243 12.13 -0.13 8.31
C SER A 243 12.44 0.40 6.91
N GLY A 244 13.44 1.27 6.82
CA GLY A 244 13.83 1.87 5.55
C GLY A 244 14.89 2.95 5.73
N LYS A 245 15.14 3.68 4.64
CA LYS A 245 16.06 4.82 4.61
C LYS A 245 15.41 6.02 3.94
N SER A 246 15.29 7.13 4.67
CA SER A 246 14.73 8.41 4.22
C SER A 246 15.80 9.52 4.24
N SER A 247 15.67 10.56 3.42
CA SER A 247 16.55 11.75 3.50
C SER A 247 16.45 12.45 4.85
N ASN A 248 15.25 12.50 5.45
CA ASN A 248 14.96 13.29 6.65
C ASN A 248 15.17 12.49 7.95
N LEU A 249 15.05 11.16 7.87
CA LEU A 249 15.21 10.27 9.02
C LEU A 249 16.52 9.48 8.99
N GLY A 250 17.25 9.45 7.88
CA GLY A 250 18.31 8.47 7.69
C GLY A 250 17.74 7.05 7.72
N ASN A 251 18.47 6.12 8.34
CA ASN A 251 17.98 4.76 8.55
C ASN A 251 17.01 4.72 9.72
N PHE A 252 15.85 4.09 9.53
CA PHE A 252 14.83 3.98 10.57
C PHE A 252 14.29 2.55 10.72
N THR A 253 13.80 2.26 11.91
CA THR A 253 13.05 1.04 12.23
C THR A 253 12.08 1.38 13.35
N TYR A 254 10.79 1.17 13.10
CA TYR A 254 9.72 1.49 14.01
C TYR A 254 8.76 0.32 14.16
N ALA A 255 8.31 0.06 15.39
CA ALA A 255 7.13 -0.75 15.63
C ALA A 255 5.89 0.13 15.53
N VAL A 256 4.86 -0.33 14.82
CA VAL A 256 3.62 0.40 14.59
C VAL A 256 2.44 -0.46 15.00
N LYS A 257 1.53 0.13 15.78
CA LYS A 257 0.31 -0.51 16.27
C LYS A 257 -0.86 0.45 16.16
N THR A 258 -1.99 0.00 15.62
CA THR A 258 -3.25 0.74 15.75
C THR A 258 -3.91 0.47 17.10
N THR A 259 -4.43 1.53 17.70
CA THR A 259 -5.31 1.46 18.88
C THR A 259 -6.76 1.72 18.50
N THR A 260 -6.97 2.36 17.36
CA THR A 260 -8.26 2.53 16.70
C THR A 260 -8.01 2.40 15.21
N ASP A 261 -8.72 1.48 14.56
CA ASP A 261 -8.56 1.26 13.12
C ASP A 261 -8.85 2.53 12.34
N PHE A 262 -8.10 2.70 11.25
CA PHE A 262 -8.31 3.80 10.32
C PHE A 262 -9.59 3.55 9.53
N LEU A 263 -10.41 4.59 9.41
CA LEU A 263 -11.64 4.59 8.62
C LEU A 263 -11.44 5.52 7.43
N GLN A 264 -11.26 4.96 6.23
CA GLN A 264 -10.98 5.73 5.01
C GLN A 264 -12.21 6.55 4.59
N ALA A 265 -12.06 7.85 4.32
CA ALA A 265 -13.16 8.71 3.91
C ALA A 265 -12.73 9.71 2.82
N GLY A 266 -12.62 9.22 1.58
CA GLY A 266 -12.00 9.97 0.46
C GLY A 266 -10.50 9.69 0.41
N ASP A 267 -9.68 10.73 0.23
CA ASP A 267 -8.22 10.59 0.14
C ASP A 267 -7.56 10.33 1.51
N TYR A 268 -8.19 10.82 2.59
CA TYR A 268 -7.69 10.71 3.96
C TYR A 268 -8.74 10.05 4.88
N PRO A 269 -8.30 9.42 5.97
CA PRO A 269 -9.22 8.79 6.90
C PRO A 269 -9.96 9.85 7.74
N SER A 270 -11.19 9.54 8.13
CA SER A 270 -12.00 10.35 9.06
C SER A 270 -11.78 9.96 10.53
N GLN A 271 -11.20 8.80 10.78
CA GLN A 271 -10.90 8.25 12.09
C GLN A 271 -9.64 7.39 12.01
N GLY A 272 -8.93 7.27 13.12
CA GLY A 272 -7.82 6.33 13.29
C GLY A 272 -6.89 6.79 14.40
N ASN A 273 -6.22 5.83 15.03
CA ASN A 273 -5.20 6.12 16.03
C ASN A 273 -4.13 5.04 15.99
N MET A 274 -2.87 5.45 15.90
CA MET A 274 -1.73 4.54 15.97
C MET A 274 -0.64 5.06 16.89
N THR A 275 0.15 4.14 17.42
CA THR A 275 1.38 4.42 18.15
C THR A 275 2.55 3.88 17.34
N VAL A 276 3.56 4.71 17.17
CA VAL A 276 4.84 4.39 16.53
C VAL A 276 5.91 4.42 17.62
N THR A 277 6.68 3.36 17.75
CA THR A 277 7.72 3.22 18.77
C THR A 277 9.07 2.95 18.12
N ALA A 278 10.08 3.73 18.46
CA ALA A 278 11.45 3.52 18.04
C ALA A 278 12.22 2.58 18.99
N SER A 279 13.42 2.18 18.60
CA SER A 279 14.25 1.25 19.37
C SER A 279 14.72 1.79 20.73
N ASP A 280 14.73 3.10 20.92
CA ASP A 280 15.05 3.75 22.20
C ASP A 280 13.82 3.97 23.10
N ASN A 281 12.67 3.40 22.69
CA ASN A 281 11.35 3.54 23.30
C ASN A 281 10.74 4.96 23.22
N SER A 282 11.36 5.90 22.50
CA SER A 282 10.64 7.10 22.10
C SER A 282 9.42 6.71 21.26
N SER A 283 8.32 7.42 21.42
CA SER A 283 7.07 7.10 20.73
C SER A 283 6.35 8.32 20.18
N LEU A 284 5.61 8.08 19.11
CA LEU A 284 4.69 9.03 18.49
C LEU A 284 3.29 8.44 18.54
N THR A 285 2.34 9.15 19.13
CA THR A 285 0.92 8.89 18.91
C THR A 285 0.44 9.74 17.73
N PHE A 286 -0.17 9.09 16.76
CA PHE A 286 -0.76 9.67 15.58
C PHE A 286 -2.27 9.45 15.65
N LYS A 287 -3.04 10.54 15.77
CA LYS A 287 -4.48 10.48 15.94
C LYS A 287 -5.18 11.32 14.88
N VAL A 288 -6.02 10.68 14.08
CA VAL A 288 -6.89 11.38 13.12
C VAL A 288 -7.90 12.23 13.90
N ILE A 289 -7.95 13.53 13.59
CA ILE A 289 -8.98 14.43 14.12
C ILE A 289 -10.18 14.40 13.18
N ASP A 290 -9.91 14.58 11.89
CA ASP A 290 -10.88 14.58 10.80
C ASP A 290 -10.16 14.32 9.45
N THR A 291 -10.89 14.43 8.34
CA THR A 291 -10.36 14.22 6.98
C THR A 291 -9.40 15.31 6.52
N SER A 292 -9.16 16.35 7.33
CA SER A 292 -8.25 17.48 7.03
C SER A 292 -7.05 17.53 7.99
N ASN A 293 -7.16 17.01 9.20
CA ASN A 293 -6.19 17.20 10.27
C ASN A 293 -5.84 15.92 11.03
N VAL A 294 -4.59 15.86 11.49
CA VAL A 294 -4.06 14.83 12.40
C VAL A 294 -3.34 15.49 13.57
N GLU A 295 -3.49 14.90 14.75
CA GLU A 295 -2.74 15.24 15.96
C GLU A 295 -1.54 14.30 16.13
N LEU A 296 -0.36 14.87 16.36
CA LEU A 296 0.89 14.18 16.62
C LEU A 296 1.37 14.49 18.04
N LYS A 297 1.63 13.46 18.83
CA LYS A 297 2.08 13.57 20.23
C LYS A 297 3.35 12.75 20.44
N VAL A 298 4.44 13.39 20.86
CA VAL A 298 5.74 12.73 21.04
C VAL A 298 6.02 12.49 22.52
N ASP A 299 6.29 11.25 22.89
CA ASP A 299 6.89 10.88 24.17
C ASP A 299 8.36 10.51 23.92
N ARG A 300 9.28 11.15 24.65
CA ARG A 300 10.73 10.90 24.50
C ARG A 300 11.24 9.82 25.44
N ASN A 301 10.37 8.87 25.79
CA ASN A 301 10.61 7.83 26.79
C ASN A 301 10.80 8.42 28.20
N ASP A 302 10.14 9.55 28.49
CA ASP A 302 10.10 10.18 29.81
C ASP A 302 8.70 10.06 30.46
N GLY A 303 7.78 9.38 29.79
CA GLY A 303 6.39 9.20 30.22
C GLY A 303 5.59 10.50 30.15
N LYS A 304 6.11 11.53 29.48
CA LYS A 304 5.46 12.83 29.31
C LYS A 304 5.25 13.11 27.83
N ILE A 305 4.02 13.45 27.50
CA ILE A 305 3.70 13.91 26.15
C ILE A 305 4.28 15.32 25.99
N ASN A 306 5.29 15.44 25.13
CA ASN A 306 5.80 16.71 24.67
C ASN A 306 4.77 17.31 23.70
N SER A 307 4.39 18.58 23.97
CA SER A 307 3.35 19.38 23.32
C SER A 307 2.72 18.78 22.05
N PRO A 308 1.43 18.41 22.08
CA PRO A 308 0.72 17.97 20.88
C PRO A 308 0.83 19.01 19.76
N GLN A 309 1.02 18.55 18.53
CA GLN A 309 0.92 19.39 17.34
C GLN A 309 -0.20 18.87 16.44
N THR A 310 -1.00 19.78 15.91
CA THR A 310 -1.98 19.48 14.87
C THR A 310 -1.40 19.88 13.53
N VAL A 311 -1.39 18.94 12.58
CA VAL A 311 -0.91 19.16 11.22
C VAL A 311 -1.99 18.80 10.22
N ALA A 312 -2.04 19.49 9.09
CA ALA A 312 -2.94 19.15 8.00
C ALA A 312 -2.45 17.88 7.29
N TRP A 313 -3.37 17.08 6.77
CA TRP A 313 -3.02 15.92 5.91
C TRP A 313 -2.21 16.33 4.70
N SER A 314 -2.52 17.48 4.10
CA SER A 314 -1.77 18.04 2.97
C SER A 314 -0.33 18.42 3.32
N ASP A 315 -0.06 18.78 4.58
CA ASP A 315 1.29 19.01 5.05
C ASP A 315 2.02 17.70 5.30
N LEU A 316 1.35 16.74 5.93
CA LEU A 316 1.89 15.39 6.13
C LEU A 316 2.20 14.72 4.78
N ALA A 317 1.37 14.96 3.76
CA ALA A 317 1.53 14.42 2.41
C ALA A 317 2.80 14.90 1.70
N LYS A 318 3.43 15.99 2.15
CA LYS A 318 4.73 16.43 1.65
C LYS A 318 5.88 15.52 2.11
N HIS A 319 5.63 14.70 3.13
CA HIS A 319 6.56 13.71 3.66
C HIS A 319 6.25 12.29 3.15
N PHE A 320 5.22 12.16 2.30
CA PHE A 320 4.78 10.88 1.75
C PHE A 320 5.68 10.37 0.66
#